data_AF-A0A0F8SE17-F1
#
_entry.id   AF-A0A0F8SE17-F1
#
_cell.length_a   1.000
_cell.length_b   1.000
_cell.length_c   1.000
_cell.angle_alpha   90.00
_cell.angle_beta   90.00
_cell.angle_gamma   90.00
#
_symmetry.space_group_name_H-M   'P 1'
#
loop_
_entity.id
_entity.type
_entity.pdbx_description
1 polymer ?
#
loop_
_entity_poly.entity_id
_entity_poly.type
_entity_poly.pdbx_seq_one_letter_code
_entity_poly.pdbx_strand_id
1 'polypeptide(L)'
;MNYDMQKISIFLKISCFCLIFLLIATAASPAASSESYVSDQGGEGQTDVMDVEVRVNPDKDVNCVKTMESGSTKIAVLGSAELDVEKILENSVKVSSVKSAGEVEPYAMEYRDIDSDGYKDLVMSLDCHELMTQLDLRKCFCREVPLNVRAVLEENAGTKTIEGSDTTLILPRFR
;
A
#
# COMPACT_ATOMS: atom_id res chain seq x y z
N MET A 1 -37.94 -16.23 30.05
CA MET A 1 -37.41 -15.10 29.25
C MET A 1 -36.26 -15.65 28.41
N ASN A 2 -36.57 -16.45 27.39
CA ASN A 2 -36.71 -16.09 25.96
C ASN A 2 -35.44 -15.51 25.33
N TYR A 3 -34.63 -16.41 24.78
CA TYR A 3 -33.37 -16.18 24.04
C TYR A 3 -33.58 -15.98 22.52
N ASP A 4 -34.83 -15.74 22.08
CA ASP A 4 -35.20 -15.69 20.65
C ASP A 4 -35.38 -14.28 20.06
N MET A 5 -34.98 -13.23 20.79
CA MET A 5 -35.30 -11.84 20.41
C MET A 5 -34.11 -10.99 19.93
N GLN A 6 -33.00 -11.60 19.50
CA GLN A 6 -31.84 -10.86 18.99
C GLN A 6 -31.39 -11.23 17.56
N LYS A 7 -32.08 -12.13 16.85
CA LYS A 7 -31.72 -12.52 15.47
C LYS A 7 -32.51 -11.80 14.35
N ILE A 8 -33.34 -10.81 14.65
CA ILE A 8 -34.25 -10.19 13.66
C ILE A 8 -33.83 -8.75 13.26
N SER A 9 -32.73 -8.21 13.81
CA SER A 9 -32.39 -6.78 13.67
C SER A 9 -31.27 -6.41 12.68
N ILE A 10 -30.94 -7.25 11.70
CA ILE A 10 -29.90 -6.91 10.69
C ILE A 10 -30.41 -7.00 9.25
N PHE A 11 -31.51 -7.71 8.98
CA PHE A 11 -32.11 -7.79 7.64
C PHE A 11 -32.97 -6.57 7.24
N LEU A 12 -33.02 -5.51 8.06
CA LEU A 12 -33.88 -4.34 7.86
C LEU A 12 -33.09 -3.05 7.53
N LYS A 13 -32.02 -3.15 6.74
CA LYS A 13 -31.29 -1.99 6.18
C LYS A 13 -30.93 -2.15 4.70
N ILE A 14 -31.69 -2.96 3.96
CA ILE A 14 -31.63 -3.03 2.49
C ILE A 14 -33.03 -2.68 1.98
N SER A 15 -33.39 -1.39 2.00
CA SER A 15 -34.60 -0.90 1.36
C SER A 15 -34.62 0.62 1.34
N CYS A 16 -34.11 1.21 0.26
CA CYS A 16 -34.66 2.42 -0.39
C CYS A 16 -33.55 3.04 -1.25
N PHE A 17 -33.47 2.69 -2.53
CA PHE A 17 -33.15 3.68 -3.55
C PHE A 17 -33.81 3.24 -4.86
N CYS A 18 -35.05 3.69 -5.03
CA CYS A 18 -35.84 3.51 -6.23
C CYS A 18 -35.38 4.49 -7.32
N LEU A 19 -35.00 3.92 -8.46
CA LEU A 19 -35.44 4.30 -9.82
C LEU A 19 -35.93 5.74 -10.05
N ILE A 20 -35.16 6.52 -10.83
CA ILE A 20 -35.71 7.48 -11.80
C ILE A 20 -34.95 7.32 -13.13
N PHE A 21 -35.65 6.75 -14.11
CA PHE A 21 -35.36 6.85 -15.54
C PHE A 21 -35.90 8.19 -16.04
N LEU A 22 -35.15 8.94 -16.85
CA LEU A 22 -35.77 9.83 -17.84
C LEU A 22 -34.91 9.90 -19.12
N LEU A 23 -35.48 9.31 -20.18
CA LEU A 23 -35.06 9.41 -21.57
C LEU A 23 -35.41 10.80 -22.11
N ILE A 24 -34.46 11.46 -22.76
CA ILE A 24 -34.76 12.44 -23.82
C ILE A 24 -33.84 12.11 -25.01
N ALA A 25 -34.46 11.70 -26.11
CA ALA A 25 -33.84 11.52 -27.40
C ALA A 25 -34.54 12.44 -28.41
N THR A 26 -33.78 13.32 -29.07
CA THR A 26 -34.05 13.98 -30.37
C THR A 26 -32.82 14.83 -30.71
N ALA A 27 -32.30 15.02 -31.92
CA ALA A 27 -32.36 14.39 -33.24
C ALA A 27 -31.34 15.15 -34.14
N ALA A 28 -30.70 14.45 -35.07
CA ALA A 28 -30.14 14.89 -36.37
C ALA A 28 -28.96 15.93 -36.47
N SER A 29 -27.89 15.48 -37.12
CA SER A 29 -26.70 16.17 -37.68
C SER A 29 -27.02 17.03 -38.94
N PRO A 30 -26.05 17.50 -39.77
CA PRO A 30 -24.59 17.77 -39.62
C PRO A 30 -24.17 19.17 -40.16
N ALA A 31 -22.95 19.66 -39.85
CA ALA A 31 -22.15 20.47 -40.80
C ALA A 31 -20.75 20.85 -40.26
N ALA A 32 -19.78 20.72 -41.17
CA ALA A 32 -18.55 21.51 -41.34
C ALA A 32 -17.39 21.33 -40.34
N SER A 33 -16.40 20.57 -40.84
CA SER A 33 -14.96 20.86 -40.85
C SER A 33 -14.42 21.89 -39.86
N SER A 34 -13.42 21.48 -39.06
CA SER A 34 -12.05 21.98 -39.16
C SER A 34 -11.14 21.27 -38.15
N GLU A 35 -9.92 20.97 -38.61
CA GLU A 35 -8.71 20.65 -37.85
C GLU A 35 -8.64 19.30 -37.13
N SER A 36 -7.99 18.36 -37.81
CA SER A 36 -7.28 17.26 -37.18
C SER A 36 -6.12 17.82 -36.36
N TYR A 37 -6.37 18.19 -35.10
CA TYR A 37 -5.31 18.14 -34.11
C TYR A 37 -5.00 16.66 -33.91
N VAL A 38 -3.94 16.22 -34.57
CA VAL A 38 -3.14 15.10 -34.08
C VAL A 38 -2.69 15.55 -32.69
N SER A 39 -3.50 15.22 -31.68
CA SER A 39 -2.99 15.15 -30.33
C SER A 39 -2.06 13.96 -30.34
N ASP A 40 -0.80 14.26 -30.62
CA ASP A 40 0.35 13.52 -30.15
C ASP A 40 0.22 13.48 -28.63
N GLN A 41 -0.64 12.58 -28.14
CA GLN A 41 -0.61 12.14 -26.77
C GLN A 41 0.70 11.37 -26.67
N GLY A 42 1.76 12.15 -26.43
CA GLY A 42 2.98 11.65 -25.83
C GLY A 42 2.54 10.75 -24.71
N GLY A 43 2.82 9.45 -24.87
CA GLY A 43 2.49 8.46 -23.87
C GLY A 43 3.04 8.97 -22.56
N GLU A 44 2.14 9.31 -21.64
CA GLU A 44 2.45 9.20 -20.23
C GLU A 44 2.98 7.78 -20.10
N GLY A 45 4.29 7.66 -19.91
CA GLY A 45 4.93 6.40 -19.59
C GLY A 45 4.25 5.93 -18.32
N GLN A 46 3.21 5.11 -18.47
CA GLN A 46 2.73 4.24 -17.41
C GLN A 46 3.96 3.43 -17.05
N THR A 47 4.64 3.88 -16.00
CA THR A 47 5.59 3.04 -15.31
C THR A 47 4.76 1.86 -14.84
N ASP A 48 5.06 0.68 -15.39
CA ASP A 48 4.39 -0.56 -15.03
C ASP A 48 4.78 -0.86 -13.57
N VAL A 49 4.00 -0.32 -12.63
CA VAL A 49 4.16 -0.51 -11.20
C VAL A 49 3.24 -1.64 -10.77
N MET A 50 3.81 -2.69 -10.20
CA MET A 50 3.05 -3.76 -9.55
C MET A 50 2.72 -3.35 -8.11
N ASP A 51 1.44 -3.36 -7.77
CA ASP A 51 0.98 -3.21 -6.39
C ASP A 51 1.28 -4.49 -5.60
N VAL A 52 1.81 -4.36 -4.38
CA VAL A 52 2.21 -5.50 -3.54
C VAL A 52 1.71 -5.34 -2.11
N GLU A 53 1.42 -6.47 -1.44
CA GLU A 53 1.03 -6.43 -0.04
C GLU A 53 2.25 -6.17 0.85
N VAL A 54 2.09 -5.23 1.78
CA VAL A 54 3.10 -4.86 2.77
C VAL A 54 2.52 -5.06 4.16
N ARG A 55 3.36 -5.48 5.12
CA ARG A 55 3.01 -5.53 6.54
C ARG A 55 4.07 -4.86 7.39
N VAL A 56 3.68 -3.90 8.22
CA VAL A 56 4.55 -3.24 9.20
C VAL A 56 4.46 -3.97 10.54
N ASN A 57 5.61 -4.35 11.10
CA ASN A 57 5.74 -5.24 12.26
C ASN A 57 5.10 -6.63 12.06
N PRO A 58 5.51 -7.39 11.03
CA PRO A 58 4.92 -8.70 10.71
C PRO A 58 5.03 -9.74 11.84
N ASP A 59 5.96 -9.57 12.78
CA ASP A 59 6.15 -10.47 13.93
C ASP A 59 5.21 -10.18 15.12
N LYS A 60 4.40 -9.12 15.05
CA LYS A 60 3.56 -8.67 16.17
C LYS A 60 2.13 -8.50 15.68
N ASP A 61 1.15 -8.79 16.54
CA ASP A 61 -0.27 -8.53 16.27
C ASP A 61 -0.64 -7.02 16.30
N VAL A 62 0.36 -6.14 16.22
CA VAL A 62 0.17 -4.68 16.34
C VAL A 62 1.10 -3.95 15.37
N ASN A 63 0.50 -3.27 14.39
CA ASN A 63 1.19 -2.42 13.43
C ASN A 63 1.51 -1.06 14.08
N CYS A 64 2.52 -1.03 14.96
CA CYS A 64 2.93 0.20 15.64
C CYS A 64 4.45 0.40 15.70
N VAL A 65 4.90 1.63 15.45
CA VAL A 65 6.31 2.02 15.58
C VAL A 65 6.44 2.96 16.78
N LYS A 66 7.37 2.65 17.68
CA LYS A 66 7.63 3.46 18.88
C LYS A 66 8.73 4.47 18.62
N THR A 67 8.48 5.72 19.00
CA THR A 67 9.27 6.88 18.55
C THR A 67 10.65 7.06 19.18
N MET A 68 10.93 6.36 20.28
CA MET A 68 12.22 6.40 20.99
C MET A 68 12.69 5.00 21.40
N GLU A 69 12.26 3.97 20.67
CA GLU A 69 12.82 2.63 20.81
C GLU A 69 14.19 2.61 20.14
N SER A 70 15.25 2.39 20.92
CA SER A 70 16.52 1.93 20.39
C SER A 70 16.32 0.51 19.91
N GLY A 71 16.45 0.27 18.61
CA GLY A 71 16.24 -1.04 18.04
C GLY A 71 15.75 -0.96 16.60
N SER A 72 15.19 -2.07 16.15
CA SER A 72 14.76 -2.25 14.78
C SER A 72 13.26 -2.50 14.69
N THR A 73 12.66 -1.97 13.65
CA THR A 73 11.32 -2.37 13.21
C THR A 73 11.46 -3.26 11.99
N LYS A 74 10.52 -4.17 11.81
CA LYS A 74 10.46 -5.00 10.60
C LYS A 74 9.31 -4.55 9.72
N ILE A 75 9.53 -4.62 8.41
CA ILE A 75 8.49 -4.44 7.39
C ILE A 75 8.63 -5.61 6.41
N ALA A 76 7.53 -6.25 6.04
CA ALA A 76 7.51 -7.33 5.07
C ALA A 76 6.85 -6.90 3.77
N VAL A 77 7.40 -7.33 2.63
CA VAL A 77 6.68 -7.44 1.36
C VAL A 77 6.27 -8.89 1.21
N LEU A 78 4.98 -9.16 1.03
CA LEU A 78 4.49 -10.54 0.99
C LEU A 78 4.65 -11.14 -0.39
N GLY A 79 5.15 -12.37 -0.44
CA GLY A 79 5.21 -13.14 -1.67
C GLY A 79 3.82 -13.60 -2.10
N SER A 80 3.70 -13.96 -3.37
CA SER A 80 2.47 -14.58 -3.89
C SER A 80 2.78 -15.44 -5.10
N ALA A 81 1.74 -16.03 -5.70
CA ALA A 81 1.84 -16.72 -6.97
C ALA A 81 2.35 -15.80 -8.10
N GLU A 82 2.09 -14.49 -7.99
CA GLU A 82 2.49 -13.47 -8.96
C GLU A 82 3.79 -12.75 -8.58
N LEU A 83 4.19 -12.77 -7.31
CA LEU A 83 5.36 -12.08 -6.79
C LEU A 83 6.37 -13.04 -6.16
N ASP A 84 7.47 -13.26 -6.88
CA ASP A 84 8.67 -13.92 -6.36
C ASP A 84 9.61 -12.86 -5.74
N VAL A 85 9.55 -12.72 -4.42
CA VAL A 85 10.31 -11.70 -3.68
C VAL A 85 11.82 -11.88 -3.76
N GLU A 86 12.32 -13.08 -4.07
CA GLU A 86 13.77 -13.34 -4.21
C GLU A 86 14.36 -12.67 -5.46
N LYS A 87 13.51 -12.21 -6.39
CA LYS A 87 13.92 -11.43 -7.57
C LYS A 87 13.94 -9.93 -7.34
N ILE A 88 13.61 -9.47 -6.13
CA ILE A 88 13.72 -8.06 -5.78
C ILE A 88 15.21 -7.71 -5.65
N LEU A 89 15.64 -6.65 -6.33
CA LEU A 89 17.01 -6.15 -6.21
C LEU A 89 17.21 -5.56 -4.82
N GLU A 90 18.06 -6.19 -4.00
CA GLU A 90 18.30 -5.79 -2.60
C GLU A 90 18.63 -4.29 -2.45
N ASN A 91 19.52 -3.77 -3.30
CA ASN A 91 19.94 -2.36 -3.24
C ASN A 91 18.91 -1.36 -3.78
N SER A 92 17.74 -1.82 -4.25
CA SER A 92 16.68 -0.97 -4.80
C SER A 92 15.59 -0.62 -3.79
N VAL A 93 15.58 -1.31 -2.64
CA VAL A 93 14.46 -1.25 -1.70
C VAL A 93 14.50 0.03 -0.87
N LYS A 94 13.40 0.78 -0.89
CA LYS A 94 13.23 2.04 -0.17
C LYS A 94 11.93 2.04 0.60
N VAL A 95 11.99 2.55 1.83
CA VAL A 95 10.80 2.81 2.66
C VAL A 95 10.62 4.32 2.79
N SER A 96 9.43 4.81 2.46
CA SER A 96 9.08 6.22 2.53
C SER A 96 7.77 6.45 3.29
N SER A 97 7.42 7.71 3.49
CA SER A 97 6.12 8.09 4.03
C SER A 97 5.60 9.33 3.34
N VAL A 98 4.28 9.42 3.15
CA VAL A 98 3.60 10.61 2.61
C VAL A 98 3.80 11.89 3.43
N LYS A 99 4.39 11.79 4.62
CA LYS A 99 4.66 12.94 5.51
C LYS A 99 5.95 13.67 5.19
N SER A 100 6.86 13.08 4.41
CA SER A 100 8.16 13.67 4.11
C SER A 100 8.66 13.21 2.74
N ALA A 101 9.67 13.88 2.20
CA ALA A 101 10.41 13.39 1.03
C ALA A 101 11.58 12.46 1.39
N GLY A 102 11.70 12.07 2.66
CA GLY A 102 12.75 11.15 3.11
C GLY A 102 12.48 9.72 2.68
N GLU A 103 13.56 8.95 2.57
CA GLU A 103 13.55 7.52 2.26
C GLU A 103 14.55 6.83 3.17
N VAL A 104 14.23 5.62 3.61
CA VAL A 104 15.10 4.80 4.46
C VAL A 104 15.38 3.48 3.76
N GLU A 105 16.65 3.08 3.76
CA GLU A 105 17.08 1.76 3.30
C GLU A 105 17.06 0.78 4.48
N PRO A 106 16.64 -0.47 4.28
CA PRO A 106 16.80 -1.49 5.30
C PRO A 106 18.28 -1.89 5.45
N TYR A 107 18.72 -2.10 6.69
CA TYR A 107 20.11 -2.49 6.96
C TYR A 107 20.32 -4.02 6.93
N ALA A 108 19.23 -4.80 6.94
CA ALA A 108 19.26 -6.25 6.82
C ALA A 108 17.95 -6.76 6.19
N MET A 109 18.04 -7.88 5.48
CA MET A 109 16.92 -8.55 4.81
C MET A 109 16.97 -10.05 5.08
N GLU A 110 15.79 -10.69 5.18
CA GLU A 110 15.65 -12.14 5.29
C GLU A 110 14.42 -12.63 4.50
N TYR A 111 14.49 -13.84 3.94
CA TYR A 111 13.39 -14.47 3.21
C TYR A 111 12.74 -15.55 4.07
N ARG A 112 11.47 -15.37 4.44
CA ARG A 112 10.71 -16.34 5.25
C ARG A 112 9.23 -16.22 4.95
N ASP A 113 8.52 -17.33 5.11
CA ASP A 113 7.07 -17.40 4.98
C ASP A 113 6.46 -17.02 6.35
N ILE A 114 5.87 -15.82 6.46
CA ILE A 114 5.35 -15.28 7.72
C ILE A 114 3.91 -15.65 8.01
N ASP A 115 3.08 -15.92 6.99
CA ASP A 115 1.66 -16.27 7.16
C ASP A 115 1.30 -17.68 6.71
N SER A 116 2.31 -18.50 6.40
CA SER A 116 2.19 -19.91 6.07
C SER A 116 1.38 -20.18 4.81
N ASP A 117 1.43 -19.27 3.84
CA ASP A 117 0.73 -19.39 2.56
C ASP A 117 1.50 -20.22 1.51
N GLY A 118 2.75 -20.59 1.82
CA GLY A 118 3.65 -21.37 0.96
C GLY A 118 4.54 -20.54 0.03
N TYR A 119 4.43 -19.22 0.05
CA TYR A 119 5.31 -18.28 -0.64
C TYR A 119 6.30 -17.66 0.34
N LYS A 120 7.44 -17.18 -0.16
CA LYS A 120 8.44 -16.49 0.66
C LYS A 120 8.09 -15.01 0.73
N ASP A 121 8.26 -14.42 1.91
CA ASP A 121 8.14 -12.98 2.11
C ASP A 121 9.52 -12.37 2.31
N LEU A 122 9.70 -11.15 1.79
CA LEU A 122 10.89 -10.35 2.03
C LEU A 122 10.69 -9.55 3.31
N VAL A 123 11.38 -9.95 4.37
CA VAL A 123 11.34 -9.26 5.67
C VAL A 123 12.56 -8.38 5.82
N MET A 124 12.33 -7.09 5.98
CA MET A 124 13.33 -6.05 6.04
C MET A 124 13.46 -5.53 7.46
N SER A 125 14.68 -5.37 7.95
CA SER A 125 14.96 -4.72 9.24
C SER A 125 15.40 -3.29 9.02
N LEU A 126 14.71 -2.35 9.67
CA LEU A 126 14.97 -0.91 9.59
C LEU A 126 15.33 -0.36 10.96
N ASP A 127 16.28 0.56 11.00
CA ASP A 127 16.62 1.27 12.22
C ASP A 127 15.48 2.23 12.60
N CYS A 128 14.93 2.08 13.80
CA CYS A 128 13.81 2.90 14.25
C CYS A 128 14.19 4.38 14.35
N HIS A 129 15.43 4.71 14.74
CA HIS A 129 15.87 6.10 14.83
C HIS A 129 15.95 6.74 13.45
N GLU A 130 16.49 6.03 12.47
CA GLU A 130 16.57 6.46 11.08
C GLU A 130 15.17 6.68 10.50
N LEU A 131 14.28 5.68 10.65
CA LEU A 131 12.88 5.78 10.23
C LEU A 131 12.18 6.99 10.84
N MET A 132 12.34 7.21 12.14
CA MET A 132 11.69 8.31 12.85
C MET A 132 12.24 9.70 12.49
N THR A 133 13.53 9.79 12.14
CA THR A 133 14.18 11.06 11.81
C THR A 133 14.03 11.42 10.34
N GLN A 134 14.36 10.50 9.43
CA GLN A 134 14.33 10.76 8.00
C GLN A 134 12.90 10.90 7.47
N LEU A 135 11.94 10.18 8.04
CA LEU A 135 10.54 10.26 7.64
C LEU A 135 9.70 11.31 8.43
N ASP A 136 10.33 12.12 9.29
CA ASP A 136 9.70 13.14 10.16
C ASP A 136 8.50 12.61 10.99
N LEU A 137 8.52 11.35 11.37
CA LEU A 137 7.40 10.69 12.06
C LEU A 137 7.25 11.16 13.52
N ARG A 138 8.24 11.86 14.07
CA ARG A 138 8.19 12.40 15.44
C ARG A 138 7.04 13.38 15.67
N LYS A 139 6.50 13.98 14.61
CA LYS A 139 5.34 14.88 14.70
C LYS A 139 3.98 14.16 14.57
N CYS A 140 4.01 12.84 14.42
CA CYS A 140 2.83 12.02 14.13
C CYS A 140 2.37 11.17 15.33
N PHE A 141 2.70 11.55 16.58
CA PHE A 141 2.32 10.78 17.76
C PHE A 141 0.81 10.51 17.85
N CYS A 142 0.48 9.27 18.21
CA CYS A 142 -0.89 8.76 18.30
C CYS A 142 -1.69 8.92 16.99
N ARG A 143 -1.00 8.95 15.85
CA ARG A 143 -1.61 8.96 14.52
C ARG A 143 -1.15 7.77 13.72
N GLU A 144 -2.05 7.30 12.89
CA GLU A 144 -1.77 6.37 11.81
C GLU A 144 -1.03 7.08 10.69
N VAL A 145 0.01 6.44 10.19
CA VAL A 145 0.83 6.91 9.08
C VAL A 145 1.08 5.75 8.13
N PRO A 146 0.81 5.91 6.82
CA PRO A 146 1.20 4.91 5.84
C PRO A 146 2.73 4.95 5.65
N LEU A 147 3.33 3.77 5.69
CA LEU A 147 4.69 3.53 5.23
C LEU A 147 4.61 2.82 3.89
N ASN A 148 5.29 3.39 2.90
CA ASN A 148 5.30 2.86 1.54
C ASN A 148 6.63 2.17 1.30
N VAL A 149 6.59 1.00 0.69
CA VAL A 149 7.76 0.27 0.20
C VAL A 149 7.78 0.39 -1.31
N ARG A 150 8.94 0.72 -1.87
CA ARG A 150 9.17 0.71 -3.32
C ARG A 150 10.46 -0.04 -3.61
N ALA A 151 10.46 -0.88 -4.63
CA ALA A 151 11.63 -1.63 -5.06
C ALA A 151 11.58 -1.96 -6.55
N VAL A 152 12.67 -2.54 -7.06
CA VAL A 152 12.80 -3.03 -8.42
C VAL A 152 12.83 -4.56 -8.41
N LEU A 153 11.99 -5.17 -9.23
CA LEU A 153 11.89 -6.61 -9.46
C LEU A 153 12.56 -6.97 -10.78
N GLU A 154 13.43 -7.97 -10.78
CA GLU A 154 13.96 -8.55 -12.02
C GLU A 154 12.98 -9.55 -12.63
N GLU A 155 12.67 -9.36 -13.91
CA GLU A 155 11.86 -10.26 -14.72
C GLU A 155 12.62 -10.68 -15.98
N ASN A 156 12.14 -11.75 -16.62
CA ASN A 156 12.73 -12.22 -17.89
C ASN A 156 12.65 -11.15 -19.00
N ALA A 157 11.66 -10.24 -18.94
CA ALA A 157 11.44 -9.19 -19.92
C ALA A 157 12.16 -7.86 -19.58
N GLY A 158 12.85 -7.77 -18.44
CA GLY A 158 13.50 -6.56 -17.97
C GLY A 158 13.28 -6.33 -16.48
N THR A 159 13.18 -5.07 -16.06
CA THR A 159 12.93 -4.71 -14.67
C THR A 159 11.55 -4.10 -14.50
N LYS A 160 10.85 -4.47 -13.43
CA LYS A 160 9.55 -3.91 -13.04
C LYS A 160 9.68 -3.16 -11.72
N THR A 161 8.90 -2.09 -11.54
CA THR A 161 8.81 -1.44 -10.22
C THR A 161 7.71 -2.10 -9.41
N ILE A 162 7.96 -2.33 -8.13
CA ILE A 162 6.92 -2.73 -7.17
C ILE A 162 6.69 -1.62 -6.17
N GLU A 163 5.45 -1.46 -5.74
CA GLU A 163 5.06 -0.51 -4.71
C GLU A 163 3.97 -1.12 -3.83
N GLY A 164 4.06 -0.90 -2.53
CA GLY A 164 3.05 -1.36 -1.58
C GLY A 164 3.06 -0.49 -0.33
N SER A 165 2.00 -0.51 0.45
CA SER A 165 1.92 0.30 1.67
C SER A 165 1.15 -0.40 2.78
N ASP A 166 1.51 -0.07 4.01
CA ASP A 166 0.75 -0.46 5.20
C ASP A 166 0.72 0.69 6.21
N THR A 167 -0.36 0.73 6.98
CA THR A 167 -0.61 1.79 7.96
C THR A 167 -0.09 1.37 9.32
N THR A 168 0.73 2.23 9.93
CA THR A 168 1.26 2.02 11.27
C THR A 168 0.87 3.13 12.23
N LEU A 169 0.55 2.77 13.47
CA LEU A 169 0.35 3.72 14.55
C LEU A 169 1.70 4.17 15.13
N ILE A 170 1.93 5.49 15.17
CA ILE A 170 3.15 6.05 15.76
C ILE A 170 2.91 6.27 17.25
N LEU A 171 3.56 5.47 18.10
CA LEU A 171 3.36 5.50 19.54
C LEU A 171 4.42 6.35 20.26
N PRO A 172 4.02 7.28 21.15
CA PRO A 172 4.95 7.89 22.08
C PRO A 172 5.49 6.83 23.04
N ARG A 173 6.69 7.05 23.58
CA ARG A 173 7.19 6.21 24.67
C ARG A 173 6.36 6.47 25.93
N PHE A 174 5.63 5.46 26.40
CA PHE A 174 5.13 5.46 27.78
C PHE A 174 6.28 5.01 28.70
N ARG A 175 6.59 5.84 29.70
CA ARG A 175 7.58 5.53 30.74
C ARG A 175 6.96 4.65 31.81
#